data_AF-A0A1W9J1L4-F1
#
_entry.id   AF-A0A1W9J1L4-F1
#
_cell.length_a   1.000
_cell.length_b   1.000
_cell.length_c   1.000
_cell.angle_alpha   90.00
_cell.angle_beta   90.00
_cell.angle_gamma   90.00
#
_symmetry.space_group_name_H-M   'P 1'
#
loop_
_entity.id
_entity.type
_entity.pdbx_description
1 polymer ?
#
loop_
_entity_poly.entity_id
_entity_poly.type
_entity_poly.pdbx_seq_one_letter_code
_entity_poly.pdbx_strand_id
1 'polypeptide(L)'
;MGRTNLDLLMTFPDGSHLVISTQCSRDGEFSCALYTAKIGEDDHADFQVISNHLSAPTCQSAQAHAYDYAIRHFPRADALKKPPYLIWAGPPSAVVQ
;
A
#
# COMPACT_ATOMS: atom_id res chain seq x y z
N MET A 1 -16.81 3.33 3.82
CA MET A 1 -15.42 3.75 3.54
C MET A 1 -14.50 2.81 4.28
N GLY A 2 -13.77 1.95 3.56
CA GLY A 2 -12.74 1.11 4.17
C GLY A 2 -11.63 2.00 4.72
N ARG A 3 -10.97 1.61 5.81
CA ARG A 3 -9.77 2.32 6.25
C ARG A 3 -8.70 2.12 5.17
N THR A 4 -8.18 3.21 4.64
CA THR A 4 -7.02 3.18 3.75
C THR A 4 -5.80 3.51 4.61
N ASN A 5 -4.84 2.60 4.66
CA ASN A 5 -3.58 2.83 5.35
C ASN A 5 -2.48 3.06 4.30
N LEU A 6 -1.81 4.20 4.37
CA LEU A 6 -0.73 4.58 3.45
C LEU A 6 0.60 4.51 4.18
N ASP A 7 1.52 3.69 3.69
CA ASP A 7 2.86 3.55 4.23
C ASP A 7 3.92 3.96 3.19
N LEU A 8 4.93 4.70 3.64
CA LEU A 8 6.06 5.12 2.83
C LEU A 8 7.09 3.99 2.70
N LEU A 9 7.34 3.52 1.48
CA LEU A 9 8.38 2.54 1.19
C LEU A 9 9.73 3.22 0.90
N MET A 10 9.73 4.33 0.17
CA MET A 10 10.96 5.01 -0.26
C MET A 10 10.68 6.48 -0.63
N THR A 11 11.68 7.33 -0.47
CA THR A 11 11.71 8.66 -1.11
C THR A 11 12.73 8.64 -2.25
N PHE A 12 12.29 9.04 -3.43
CA PHE A 12 13.12 9.17 -4.61
C PHE A 12 13.97 10.45 -4.56
N PRO A 13 15.10 10.52 -5.30
CA PRO A 13 15.96 11.71 -5.31
C PRO A 13 15.28 12.99 -5.82
N ASP A 14 14.21 12.85 -6.61
CA ASP A 14 13.41 13.97 -7.13
C ASP A 14 12.36 14.48 -6.13
N GLY A 15 12.37 13.94 -4.90
CA GLY A 15 11.44 14.28 -3.83
C GLY A 15 10.10 13.55 -3.89
N SER A 16 9.85 12.72 -4.91
CA SER A 16 8.65 11.90 -4.94
C SER A 16 8.76 10.71 -3.97
N HIS A 17 7.62 10.15 -3.58
CA HIS A 17 7.51 9.09 -2.60
C HIS A 17 6.91 7.84 -3.21
N LEU A 18 7.51 6.69 -2.98
CA LEU A 18 6.87 5.40 -3.23
C LEU A 18 6.05 5.02 -2.00
N VAL A 19 4.74 4.86 -2.16
CA VAL A 19 3.82 4.51 -1.08
C VAL A 19 3.04 3.24 -1.42
N ILE A 20 2.73 2.48 -0.38
CA ILE A 20 1.79 1.36 -0.44
C ILE A 20 0.50 1.76 0.26
N SER A 21 -0.62 1.57 -0.42
CA SER A 21 -1.96 1.70 0.13
C SER A 21 -2.47 0.31 0.45
N THR A 22 -2.95 0.10 1.67
CA THR A 22 -3.61 -1.14 2.08
C THR A 22 -5.08 -0.86 2.33
N GLN A 23 -5.94 -1.64 1.69
CA GLN A 23 -7.38 -1.56 1.81
C GLN A 23 -7.95 -2.92 2.23
N CYS A 24 -8.93 -2.89 3.13
CA CYS A 24 -9.76 -4.03 3.44
C CYS A 24 -11.17 -3.80 2.88
N SER A 25 -11.65 -4.76 2.08
CA SER A 25 -13.01 -4.78 1.56
C SER A 25 -14.01 -5.16 2.66
N ARG A 26 -15.31 -5.03 2.37
CA ARG A 26 -16.36 -5.46 3.31
C ARG A 26 -16.45 -6.97 3.45
N ASP A 27 -16.02 -7.70 2.42
CA ASP A 27 -16.03 -9.15 2.36
C ASP A 27 -14.79 -9.78 3.03
N GLY A 28 -13.95 -8.96 3.67
CA GLY A 28 -12.75 -9.40 4.39
C GLY A 28 -11.53 -9.61 3.52
N GLU A 29 -11.62 -9.42 2.19
CA GLU A 29 -10.45 -9.43 1.33
C GLU A 29 -9.60 -8.17 1.51
N PHE A 30 -8.28 -8.36 1.54
CA PHE A 30 -7.31 -7.27 1.56
C PHE A 30 -6.78 -7.04 0.16
N SER A 31 -6.52 -5.79 -0.18
CA SER A 31 -5.79 -5.46 -1.40
C SER A 31 -4.78 -4.37 -1.12
N CYS A 32 -3.65 -4.45 -1.81
CA CYS A 32 -2.65 -3.40 -1.81
C CYS A 32 -2.51 -2.78 -3.20
N ALA A 33 -2.26 -1.48 -3.22
CA ALA A 33 -1.92 -0.72 -4.43
C ALA A 33 -0.65 0.09 -4.17
N LEU A 34 0.18 0.24 -5.20
CA LEU A 34 1.41 1.01 -5.16
C LEU A 34 1.22 2.32 -5.93
N TYR A 35 1.70 3.40 -5.34
CA TYR A 35 1.66 4.72 -5.95
C TYR A 35 3.01 5.41 -5.84
N THR A 36 3.35 6.23 -6.83
CA THR A 36 4.22 7.36 -6.57
C THR A 36 3.36 8.54 -6.13
N ALA A 37 3.81 9.26 -5.10
CA ALA A 37 3.16 10.46 -4.60
C ALA A 37 4.16 11.61 -4.65
N LYS A 38 3.78 12.74 -5.23
CA LYS A 38 4.58 13.97 -5.20
C LYS A 38 3.77 15.07 -4.54
N ILE A 39 4.31 15.65 -3.48
CA ILE A 39 3.68 16.78 -2.80
C ILE A 39 4.09 18.05 -3.55
N GLY A 40 3.10 18.72 -4.15
CA GLY A 40 3.28 20.02 -4.81
C GLY A 40 3.36 21.17 -3.81
N GLU A 41 3.66 22.37 -4.31
CA GLU A 41 3.82 23.59 -3.48
C GLU A 41 2.53 24.01 -2.76
N ASP A 42 1.35 23.64 -3.29
CA ASP A 42 0.03 23.90 -2.69
C ASP A 42 -0.44 22.80 -1.72
N ASP A 43 0.47 21.98 -1.17
CA ASP A 43 0.17 20.79 -0.36
C ASP A 43 -0.69 19.72 -1.08
N HIS A 44 -0.94 19.88 -2.37
CA HIS A 44 -1.64 18.90 -3.18
C HIS A 44 -0.71 17.71 -3.49
N ALA A 45 -1.15 16.50 -3.15
CA ALA A 45 -0.45 15.27 -3.48
C ALA A 45 -0.91 14.74 -4.84
N ASP A 46 -0.02 14.72 -5.81
CA ASP A 46 -0.22 14.04 -7.09
C ASP A 46 0.13 12.56 -6.93
N PHE A 47 -0.87 11.69 -7.05
CA PHE A 47 -0.71 10.24 -6.94
C PHE A 47 -0.77 9.59 -8.32
N GLN A 48 0.29 8.87 -8.70
CA GLN A 48 0.31 8.04 -9.90
C GLN A 48 0.33 6.57 -9.50
N VAL A 49 -0.59 5.79 -10.08
CA VAL A 49 -0.71 4.36 -9.80
C VAL A 49 0.39 3.60 -10.54
N ILE A 50 1.19 2.82 -9.81
CA ILE A 50 2.19 1.91 -10.38
C ILE A 50 1.60 0.52 -10.58
N SER A 51 0.87 0.03 -9.58
CA SER A 51 0.26 -1.30 -9.56
C SER A 51 -1.00 -1.26 -8.73
N ASN A 52 -2.02 -2.02 -9.14
CA ASN A 52 -3.33 -1.98 -8.53
C ASN A 52 -3.81 -3.34 -8.02
N HIS A 53 -4.49 -3.31 -6.88
CA HIS A 53 -5.27 -4.38 -6.27
C HIS A 53 -4.65 -5.78 -6.28
N LEU A 54 -3.47 -5.94 -5.69
CA LEU A 54 -2.96 -7.27 -5.35
C LEU A 54 -3.77 -7.82 -4.18
N SER A 55 -4.86 -8.53 -4.49
CA SER A 55 -5.75 -9.09 -3.48
C SER A 55 -5.10 -10.28 -2.77
N ALA A 56 -5.36 -10.38 -1.47
CA ALA A 56 -4.93 -11.51 -0.67
C ALA A 56 -5.87 -11.75 0.53
N PRO A 57 -5.88 -12.98 1.08
CA PRO A 57 -6.72 -13.33 2.23
C PRO A 57 -6.33 -12.62 3.53
N THR A 58 -5.12 -12.07 3.60
CA THR A 58 -4.62 -11.36 4.78
C THR A 58 -3.95 -10.05 4.40
N CYS A 59 -4.00 -9.06 5.29
CA CYS A 59 -3.28 -7.80 5.17
C CYS A 59 -1.78 -8.02 4.94
N GLN A 60 -1.17 -8.94 5.70
CA GLN A 60 0.23 -9.29 5.58
C GLN A 60 0.57 -9.83 4.18
N SER A 61 -0.25 -10.73 3.63
CA SER A 61 -0.04 -11.29 2.30
C SER A 61 -0.20 -10.23 1.21
N ALA A 62 -1.21 -9.35 1.31
CA ALA A 62 -1.41 -8.27 0.36
C ALA A 62 -0.21 -7.30 0.35
N GLN A 63 0.28 -6.94 1.53
CA GLN A 63 1.47 -6.08 1.68
C GLN A 63 2.74 -6.77 1.16
N ALA A 64 2.90 -8.07 1.38
CA ALA A 64 4.03 -8.84 0.84
C ALA A 64 4.00 -8.87 -0.69
N HIS A 65 2.85 -9.14 -1.32
CA HIS A 65 2.73 -9.14 -2.78
C HIS A 65 3.10 -7.79 -3.39
N ALA A 66 2.62 -6.70 -2.81
CA ALA A 66 2.95 -5.35 -3.27
C ALA A 66 4.43 -5.01 -3.04
N TYR A 67 5.01 -5.40 -1.90
CA TYR A 67 6.42 -5.18 -1.65
C TYR A 67 7.33 -5.96 -2.61
N ASP A 68 7.01 -7.22 -2.89
CA ASP A 68 7.74 -8.05 -3.85
C ASP A 68 7.60 -7.52 -5.28
N TYR A 69 6.46 -6.90 -5.59
CA TYR A 69 6.28 -6.18 -6.86
C TYR A 69 7.21 -4.96 -6.91
N ALA A 70 7.26 -4.15 -5.85
CA ALA A 70 8.13 -2.98 -5.76
C ALA A 70 9.62 -3.35 -5.92
N ILE A 71 10.09 -4.40 -5.23
CA ILE A 71 11.47 -4.91 -5.36
C ILE A 71 11.81 -5.24 -6.82
N ARG A 72 10.88 -5.87 -7.55
CA ARG A 72 11.12 -6.27 -8.94
C ARG A 72 11.09 -5.10 -9.92
N HIS A 73 10.36 -4.04 -9.59
CA HIS A 73 10.17 -2.88 -10.49
C HIS A 73 11.19 -1.76 -10.25
N PHE A 74 11.74 -1.64 -9.04
CA PHE A 74 12.65 -0.54 -8.69
C PHE A 74 14.09 -1.02 -8.57
N PRO A 75 15.05 -0.37 -9.27
CA PRO A 75 16.44 -0.82 -9.32
C PRO A 75 17.21 -0.69 -7.99
N ARG A 76 16.67 0.05 -7.02
CA ARG A 76 17.24 0.24 -5.68
C ARG A 76 16.42 -0.49 -4.61
N ALA A 77 16.24 -1.78 -4.80
CA ALA A 77 15.47 -2.60 -3.87
C ALA A 77 16.06 -2.61 -2.45
N ASP A 78 17.36 -2.38 -2.31
CA ASP A 78 18.08 -2.27 -1.05
C ASP A 78 17.67 -1.06 -0.19
N ALA A 79 17.15 0.00 -0.82
CA ALA A 79 16.70 1.20 -0.15
C ALA A 79 15.18 1.20 0.15
N LEU A 80 14.45 0.14 -0.24
CA LEU A 80 13.04 -0.01 0.09
C LEU A 80 12.87 -0.39 1.56
N LYS A 81 12.06 0.38 2.28
CA LYS A 81 11.59 0.01 3.60
C LYS A 81 10.52 -1.07 3.44
N LYS A 82 10.60 -2.11 4.27
CA LYS A 82 9.54 -3.09 4.36
C LYS A 82 8.26 -2.42 4.89
N PRO A 83 7.08 -2.75 4.33
CA PRO A 83 5.83 -2.29 4.90
C PRO A 83 5.70 -2.80 6.34
N PRO A 84 4.87 -2.17 7.17
CA PRO A 84 4.71 -2.55 8.57
C PRO A 84 4.17 -3.96 8.81
N TYR A 85 3.75 -4.69 7.75
CA TYR A 85 3.16 -6.03 7.81
C TYR A 85 2.05 -6.11 8.87
N LEU A 86 1.18 -5.10 8.85
CA LEU A 86 0.16 -4.94 9.86
C LEU A 86 -0.73 -6.20 9.88
N ILE A 87 -0.94 -6.75 11.08
CA ILE A 87 -2.02 -7.70 11.31
C ILE A 87 -3.29 -6.88 11.50
N TRP A 88 -3.80 -6.33 10.41
CA TRP A 88 -5.13 -5.74 10.44
C TRP A 88 -6.15 -6.87 10.39
N ALA A 89 -6.90 -7.07 11.48
CA ALA A 89 -7.92 -8.10 11.61
C ALA A 89 -9.14 -7.94 10.67
N GLY A 90 -9.11 -6.95 9.77
CA GLY A 90 -10.24 -6.60 8.91
C GLY A 90 -11.36 -5.90 9.69
N PRO A 91 -12.49 -5.56 9.03
CA PRO A 91 -13.69 -5.20 9.76
C PRO A 91 -14.11 -6.41 10.64
N PRO A 92 -14.61 -6.18 11.87
CA PRO A 92 -15.25 -7.26 12.60
C PRO A 92 -16.35 -7.81 11.71
N SER A 93 -16.34 -9.13 11.47
CA SER A 93 -17.48 -9.80 10.84
C SER A 93 -18.72 -9.31 11.57
N ALA A 94 -19.61 -8.62 10.86
CA ALA A 94 -20.91 -8.33 11.40
C ALA A 94 -21.53 -9.70 11.67
N VAL A 95 -21.48 -10.15 12.93
CA VAL A 95 -22.31 -11.23 13.41
C VAL A 95 -23.72 -10.72 13.18
N VAL A 96 -24.32 -11.17 12.08
CA VAL A 96 -25.76 -11.07 11.87
C VAL A 96 -26.35 -11.90 13.00
N GLN A 97 -26.79 -11.22 14.07
CA GLN A 97 -27.68 -11.83 15.06
C GLN A 97 -29.03 -12.13 14.42
#